data_AF-A0A960DWW0-F1
#
_entry.id   AF-A0A960DWW0-F1
#
_cell.length_a   1.000
_cell.length_b   1.000
_cell.length_c   1.000
_cell.angle_alpha   90.00
_cell.angle_beta   90.00
_cell.angle_gamma   90.00
#
_symmetry.space_group_name_H-M   'P 1'
#
loop_
_entity.id
_entity.type
_entity.pdbx_description
1 polymer ?
#
loop_
_entity_poly.entity_id
_entity_poly.type
_entity_poly.pdbx_seq_one_letter_code
_entity_poly.pdbx_strand_id
1 'polypeptide(L)'
;IARHGDLNQALVFYHFGSVDGLLAATALEDSRRRAARYAEQLGEVDTLAQLIAVGRAIHDQEVGDGSTVVLTQMLAGSISSPALRDAVMAGMDPWTALVEAALARVIAGTPLAAAVPTADIAYAISSLFLGMELMAGHHPDEARVDSLFTSLDAIGAFVDALLTRGTA
;
A
#
# COMPACT_ATOMS: atom_id res chain seq x y z
N ILE A 1 -13.98 22.06 4.48
CA ILE A 1 -13.82 21.32 5.77
C ILE A 1 -14.87 21.76 6.79
N ALA A 2 -14.69 22.87 7.53
CA ALA A 2 -15.61 23.29 8.60
C ALA A 2 -17.09 23.36 8.18
N ARG A 3 -17.38 24.06 7.07
CA ARG A 3 -18.75 24.13 6.49
C ARG A 3 -19.31 22.76 6.07
N HIS A 4 -18.47 21.85 5.61
CA HIS A 4 -18.90 20.54 5.14
C HIS A 4 -19.22 19.59 6.31
N GLY A 5 -18.49 19.73 7.43
CA GLY A 5 -18.74 18.96 8.66
C GLY A 5 -19.74 19.61 9.62
N ASP A 6 -20.31 20.77 9.27
CA ASP A 6 -21.10 21.61 10.18
C ASP A 6 -20.39 21.90 11.53
N LEU A 7 -19.08 22.17 11.45
CA LEU A 7 -18.22 22.39 12.62
C LEU A 7 -17.76 23.85 12.69
N ASN A 8 -17.56 24.34 13.92
CA ASN A 8 -16.84 25.59 14.15
C ASN A 8 -15.37 25.43 13.72
N GLN A 9 -14.87 26.32 12.87
CA GLN A 9 -13.47 26.30 12.40
C GLN A 9 -12.45 26.31 13.54
N ALA A 10 -12.75 26.94 14.68
CA ALA A 10 -11.87 26.95 15.85
C ALA A 10 -11.58 25.54 16.39
N LEU A 11 -12.51 24.59 16.23
CA LEU A 11 -12.32 23.21 16.67
C LEU A 11 -11.23 22.50 15.87
N VAL A 12 -11.04 22.85 14.59
CA VAL A 12 -9.94 22.29 13.77
C VAL A 12 -8.59 22.68 14.39
N PHE A 13 -8.41 23.95 14.71
CA PHE A 13 -7.17 24.42 15.33
C PHE A 13 -6.99 23.89 16.75
N TYR A 14 -8.08 23.77 17.53
CA TYR A 14 -8.04 23.22 18.88
C TYR A 14 -7.57 21.75 18.91
N HIS A 15 -8.10 20.91 18.02
CA HIS A 15 -7.78 19.48 18.02
C HIS A 15 -6.53 19.12 17.22
N PHE A 16 -6.25 19.83 16.14
CA PHE A 16 -5.22 19.44 15.17
C PHE A 16 -4.10 20.46 15.02
N GLY A 17 -4.20 21.63 15.65
CA GLY A 17 -3.22 22.72 15.59
C GLY A 17 -3.20 23.48 14.26
N SER A 18 -3.49 22.80 13.15
CA SER A 18 -3.57 23.39 11.80
C SER A 18 -4.46 22.55 10.88
N VAL A 19 -4.73 23.07 9.68
CA VAL A 19 -5.40 22.31 8.63
C VAL A 19 -4.53 21.14 8.16
N ASP A 20 -3.21 21.34 8.03
CA ASP A 20 -2.26 20.28 7.70
C ASP A 20 -2.26 19.17 8.74
N GLY A 21 -2.35 19.52 10.03
CA GLY A 21 -2.47 18.54 11.12
C GLY A 21 -3.75 17.70 11.01
N LEU A 22 -4.87 18.32 10.59
CA LEU A 22 -6.11 17.59 10.33
C LEU A 22 -5.97 16.66 9.11
N LEU A 23 -5.35 17.13 8.02
CA LEU A 23 -5.11 16.31 6.83
C LEU A 23 -4.19 15.13 7.14
N ALA A 24 -3.12 15.36 7.90
CA ALA A 24 -2.20 14.34 8.37
C ALA A 24 -2.93 13.27 9.23
N ALA A 25 -3.73 13.69 10.20
CA ALA A 25 -4.52 12.78 11.03
C ALA A 25 -5.53 11.97 10.21
N THR A 26 -6.17 12.62 9.23
CA THR A 26 -7.14 11.98 8.34
C THR A 26 -6.47 10.95 7.43
N ALA A 27 -5.32 11.30 6.83
CA ALA A 27 -4.55 10.40 5.97
C ALA A 27 -4.10 9.14 6.73
N LEU A 28 -3.62 9.31 7.96
CA LEU A 28 -3.18 8.20 8.79
C LEU A 28 -4.33 7.27 9.18
N GLU A 29 -5.48 7.83 9.56
CA GLU A 29 -6.67 7.04 9.90
C GLU A 29 -7.24 6.31 8.69
N ASP A 30 -7.30 6.98 7.54
CA ASP A 30 -7.75 6.37 6.30
C ASP A 30 -6.82 5.22 5.87
N SER A 31 -5.50 5.43 5.92
CA SER A 31 -4.55 4.35 5.60
C SER A 31 -4.71 3.14 6.53
N ARG A 32 -4.85 3.36 7.85
CA ARG A 32 -5.08 2.27 8.82
C ARG A 32 -6.37 1.51 8.53
N ARG A 33 -7.45 2.23 8.24
CA ARG A 33 -8.74 1.62 7.91
C ARG A 33 -8.66 0.77 6.64
N ARG A 34 -7.97 1.26 5.60
CA ARG A 34 -7.77 0.50 4.36
C ARG A 34 -6.88 -0.72 4.58
N ALA A 35 -5.74 -0.57 5.27
CA ALA A 35 -4.90 -1.70 5.63
C ALA A 35 -5.70 -2.78 6.40
N ALA A 36 -6.53 -2.37 7.37
CA ALA A 36 -7.41 -3.28 8.10
C ALA A 36 -8.43 -3.99 7.20
N ARG A 37 -8.98 -3.31 6.18
CA ARG A 37 -9.89 -3.91 5.19
C ARG A 37 -9.23 -5.06 4.41
N TYR A 38 -7.96 -4.91 4.04
CA TYR A 38 -7.24 -5.91 3.24
C TYR A 38 -6.40 -6.89 4.08
N ALA A 39 -6.36 -6.71 5.40
CA ALA A 39 -5.56 -7.55 6.30
C ALA A 39 -5.99 -9.03 6.26
N GLU A 40 -7.29 -9.31 6.16
CA GLU A 40 -7.80 -10.68 6.03
C GLU A 40 -7.33 -11.34 4.74
N GLN A 41 -7.54 -10.68 3.59
CA GLN A 41 -7.13 -11.19 2.27
C GLN A 41 -5.62 -11.40 2.18
N LEU A 42 -4.82 -10.45 2.68
CA LEU A 42 -3.35 -10.60 2.74
C LEU A 42 -2.93 -11.66 3.76
N GLY A 43 -3.74 -11.91 4.79
CA GLY A 43 -3.55 -12.94 5.81
C GLY A 43 -3.62 -14.37 5.26
N GLU A 44 -4.38 -14.58 4.20
CA GLU A 44 -4.58 -15.87 3.51
C GLU A 44 -3.56 -16.14 2.40
N VAL A 45 -2.64 -15.21 2.14
CA VAL A 45 -1.60 -15.36 1.12
C VAL A 45 -0.52 -16.33 1.59
N ASP A 46 -0.32 -17.39 0.82
CA ASP A 46 0.69 -18.43 1.00
C ASP A 46 1.62 -18.59 -0.23
N THR A 47 1.33 -17.93 -1.36
CA THR A 47 2.21 -17.92 -2.54
C THR A 47 2.45 -16.52 -3.09
N LEU A 48 3.55 -16.32 -3.84
CA LEU A 48 3.85 -15.03 -4.45
C LEU A 48 2.81 -14.65 -5.51
N ALA A 49 2.32 -15.62 -6.29
CA ALA A 49 1.23 -15.40 -7.23
C ALA A 49 -0.05 -14.89 -6.54
N GLN A 50 -0.40 -15.42 -5.36
CA GLN A 50 -1.54 -14.92 -4.59
C GLN A 50 -1.32 -13.49 -4.10
N LEU A 51 -0.10 -13.14 -3.64
CA LEU A 51 0.23 -11.77 -3.24
C LEU A 51 0.01 -10.77 -4.38
N ILE A 52 0.45 -11.12 -5.59
CA ILE A 52 0.28 -10.29 -6.79
C ILE A 52 -1.20 -10.16 -7.16
N ALA A 53 -1.97 -11.26 -7.10
CA ALA A 53 -3.39 -11.24 -7.38
C ALA A 53 -4.17 -10.33 -6.41
N VAL A 54 -3.85 -10.38 -5.11
CA VAL A 54 -4.41 -9.47 -4.11
C VAL A 54 -4.02 -8.02 -4.41
N GLY A 55 -2.73 -7.77 -4.75
CA GLY A 55 -2.27 -6.44 -5.16
C GLY A 55 -3.03 -5.88 -6.36
N ARG A 56 -3.28 -6.69 -7.39
CA ARG A 56 -4.09 -6.30 -8.56
C ARG A 56 -5.52 -5.96 -8.14
N ALA A 57 -6.16 -6.79 -7.32
CA ALA A 57 -7.53 -6.54 -6.86
C ALA A 57 -7.64 -5.23 -6.06
N ILE A 58 -6.64 -4.93 -5.21
CA ILE A 58 -6.57 -3.66 -4.48
C ILE A 58 -6.42 -2.49 -5.46
N HIS A 59 -5.51 -2.59 -6.44
CA HIS A 59 -5.31 -1.56 -7.45
C HIS A 59 -6.61 -1.24 -8.21
N ASP A 60 -7.27 -2.27 -8.75
CA ASP A 60 -8.50 -2.11 -9.53
C ASP A 60 -9.60 -1.44 -8.70
N GLN A 61 -9.71 -1.81 -7.42
CA GLN A 61 -10.67 -1.20 -6.50
C GLN A 61 -10.33 0.26 -6.17
N GLU A 62 -9.09 0.56 -5.82
CA GLU A 62 -8.68 1.92 -5.40
C GLU A 62 -8.73 2.91 -6.57
N VAL A 63 -8.42 2.46 -7.79
CA VAL A 63 -8.65 3.23 -9.02
C VAL A 63 -10.14 3.49 -9.24
N GLY A 64 -10.98 2.46 -9.09
CA GLY A 64 -12.44 2.58 -9.21
C GLY A 64 -13.07 3.54 -8.20
N ASP A 65 -12.54 3.57 -6.98
CA ASP A 65 -12.99 4.44 -5.88
C ASP A 65 -12.43 5.88 -5.98
N GLY A 66 -11.50 6.15 -6.91
CA GLY A 66 -10.83 7.45 -7.07
C GLY A 66 -9.86 7.81 -5.93
N SER A 67 -9.57 6.85 -5.07
CA SER A 67 -8.68 6.97 -3.92
C SER A 67 -7.26 7.39 -4.30
N THR A 68 -6.80 6.94 -5.46
CA THR A 68 -5.46 7.17 -5.97
C THR A 68 -5.14 8.66 -6.18
N VAL A 69 -6.15 9.46 -6.57
CA VAL A 69 -6.00 10.92 -6.73
C VAL A 69 -5.72 11.61 -5.39
N VAL A 70 -6.39 11.17 -4.33
CA VAL A 70 -6.23 11.74 -2.98
C VAL A 70 -4.81 11.48 -2.47
N LEU A 71 -4.30 10.27 -2.67
CA LEU A 71 -2.94 9.90 -2.29
C LEU A 71 -1.89 10.75 -3.00
N THR A 72 -2.03 10.96 -4.31
CA THR A 72 -1.15 11.83 -5.10
C THR A 72 -1.16 13.27 -4.58
N GLN A 73 -2.34 13.81 -4.26
CA GLN A 73 -2.47 15.16 -3.70
C GLN A 73 -1.85 15.27 -2.30
N MET A 74 -2.03 14.26 -1.44
CA MET A 74 -1.41 14.22 -0.12
C MET A 74 0.12 14.18 -0.22
N LEU A 75 0.67 13.36 -1.11
CA LEU A 75 2.11 13.27 -1.32
C LEU A 75 2.67 14.58 -1.87
N ALA A 76 1.99 15.22 -2.83
CA ALA A 76 2.37 16.53 -3.33
C ALA A 76 2.37 17.60 -2.22
N GLY A 77 1.35 17.62 -1.36
CA GLY A 77 1.27 18.53 -0.22
C GLY A 77 2.33 18.26 0.86
N SER A 78 2.78 17.02 0.99
CA SER A 78 3.79 16.61 1.99
C SER A 78 5.16 17.27 1.75
N ILE A 79 5.47 17.67 0.52
CA ILE A 79 6.71 18.37 0.16
C ILE A 79 6.85 19.67 0.97
N SER A 80 5.74 20.38 1.16
CA SER A 80 5.69 21.65 1.90
C SER A 80 5.37 21.52 3.39
N SER A 81 5.03 20.32 3.88
CA SER A 81 4.53 20.12 5.24
C SER A 81 5.17 18.89 5.91
N PRO A 82 6.17 19.07 6.80
CA PRO A 82 6.83 17.96 7.49
C PRO A 82 5.87 17.06 8.25
N ALA A 83 4.87 17.63 8.93
CA ALA A 83 3.87 16.85 9.65
C ALA A 83 3.03 15.95 8.73
N LEU A 84 2.67 16.44 7.53
CA LEU A 84 1.96 15.64 6.54
C LEU A 84 2.85 14.55 5.95
N ARG A 85 4.12 14.84 5.69
CA ARG A 85 5.11 13.84 5.26
C ARG A 85 5.25 12.71 6.28
N ASP A 86 5.41 13.05 7.56
CA ASP A 86 5.54 12.05 8.62
C ASP A 86 4.30 11.16 8.72
N ALA A 87 3.10 11.76 8.57
CA ALA A 87 1.85 11.01 8.57
C ALA A 87 1.66 10.11 7.33
N VAL A 88 2.06 10.56 6.14
CA VAL A 88 2.03 9.74 4.91
C VAL A 88 2.97 8.55 5.06
N MET A 89 4.20 8.78 5.55
CA MET A 89 5.16 7.70 5.78
C MET A 89 4.67 6.71 6.84
N ALA A 90 4.17 7.19 7.98
CA ALA A 90 3.58 6.33 9.01
C ALA A 90 2.32 5.59 8.52
N GLY A 91 1.62 6.14 7.53
CA GLY A 91 0.51 5.48 6.85
C GLY A 91 0.94 4.26 6.04
N MET A 92 2.18 4.18 5.58
CA MET A 92 2.70 3.04 4.81
C MET A 92 3.15 1.86 5.67
N ASP A 93 3.48 2.11 6.94
CA ASP A 93 3.91 1.08 7.89
C ASP A 93 2.94 -0.11 8.01
N PRO A 94 1.61 0.08 8.23
CA PRO A 94 0.70 -1.06 8.37
C PRO A 94 0.60 -1.90 7.09
N TRP A 95 0.66 -1.27 5.92
CA TRP A 95 0.67 -1.97 4.64
C TRP A 95 1.94 -2.78 4.44
N THR A 96 3.10 -2.16 4.71
CA THR A 96 4.40 -2.82 4.59
C THR A 96 4.49 -4.03 5.52
N ALA A 97 3.96 -3.91 6.75
CA ALA A 97 3.91 -5.02 7.71
C ALA A 97 3.03 -6.18 7.23
N LEU A 98 1.89 -5.90 6.59
CA LEU A 98 1.03 -6.95 6.01
C LEU A 98 1.73 -7.69 4.86
N VAL A 99 2.42 -6.95 3.99
CA VAL A 99 3.21 -7.53 2.90
C VAL A 99 4.37 -8.36 3.45
N GLU A 100 5.08 -7.88 4.46
CA GLU A 100 6.17 -8.62 5.12
C GLU A 100 5.67 -9.94 5.71
N ALA A 101 4.53 -9.91 6.41
CA ALA A 101 3.92 -11.11 6.97
C ALA A 101 3.51 -12.12 5.89
N ALA A 102 2.97 -11.65 4.76
CA ALA A 102 2.64 -12.51 3.63
C ALA A 102 3.91 -13.12 3.01
N LEU A 103 4.95 -12.34 2.75
CA LEU A 103 6.23 -12.85 2.23
C LEU A 103 6.86 -13.87 3.18
N ALA A 104 6.82 -13.64 4.49
CA ALA A 104 7.33 -14.56 5.49
C ALA A 104 6.62 -15.91 5.43
N ARG A 105 5.30 -15.94 5.17
CA ARG A 105 4.54 -17.18 4.93
C ARG A 105 4.98 -17.86 3.64
N VAL A 106 5.05 -17.11 2.53
CA VAL A 106 5.43 -17.65 1.20
C VAL A 106 6.76 -18.40 1.23
N ILE A 107 7.76 -17.87 1.96
CA ILE A 107 9.09 -18.47 2.01
C ILE A 107 9.27 -19.44 3.19
N ALA A 108 8.26 -19.58 4.07
CA ALA A 108 8.35 -20.44 5.25
C ALA A 108 8.66 -21.89 4.84
N GLY A 109 9.57 -22.54 5.57
CA GLY A 109 9.99 -23.91 5.26
C GLY A 109 10.93 -24.06 4.06
N THR A 110 11.30 -22.96 3.39
CA THR A 110 12.31 -22.95 2.32
C THR A 110 13.68 -22.47 2.85
N PRO A 111 14.80 -22.78 2.15
CA PRO A 111 16.11 -22.22 2.50
C PRO A 111 16.17 -20.68 2.47
N LEU A 112 15.24 -20.01 1.76
CA LEU A 112 15.21 -18.56 1.66
C LEU A 112 14.81 -17.87 2.97
N ALA A 113 14.08 -18.55 3.86
CA ALA A 113 13.64 -17.97 5.13
C ALA A 113 14.79 -17.45 6.00
N ALA A 114 15.99 -18.00 5.85
CA ALA A 114 17.19 -17.56 6.58
C ALA A 114 18.10 -16.62 5.77
N ALA A 115 17.89 -16.50 4.46
CA ALA A 115 18.80 -15.80 3.54
C ALA A 115 18.25 -14.48 3.02
N VAL A 116 16.93 -14.31 3.02
CA VAL A 116 16.25 -13.17 2.39
C VAL A 116 15.88 -12.12 3.44
N PRO A 117 16.24 -10.84 3.23
CA PRO A 117 15.79 -9.75 4.10
C PRO A 117 14.32 -9.41 3.79
N THR A 118 13.39 -10.14 4.39
CA THR A 118 11.95 -10.04 4.11
C THR A 118 11.40 -8.63 4.28
N ALA A 119 11.86 -7.90 5.30
CA ALA A 119 11.45 -6.51 5.54
C ALA A 119 11.85 -5.57 4.38
N ASP A 120 13.07 -5.68 3.85
CA ASP A 120 13.54 -4.85 2.73
C ASP A 120 12.75 -5.17 1.45
N ILE A 121 12.43 -6.44 1.21
CA ILE A 121 11.61 -6.84 0.06
C ILE A 121 10.18 -6.34 0.22
N ALA A 122 9.59 -6.44 1.42
CA ALA A 122 8.26 -5.91 1.69
C ALA A 122 8.19 -4.40 1.44
N TYR A 123 9.22 -3.66 1.88
CA TYR A 123 9.35 -2.25 1.61
C TYR A 123 9.47 -1.95 0.11
N ALA A 124 10.27 -2.73 -0.64
CA ALA A 124 10.41 -2.58 -2.07
C ALA A 124 9.09 -2.83 -2.83
N ILE A 125 8.36 -3.88 -2.46
CA ILE A 125 7.05 -4.21 -3.06
C ILE A 125 6.03 -3.11 -2.75
N SER A 126 5.96 -2.65 -1.49
CA SER A 126 5.06 -1.58 -1.08
C SER A 126 5.38 -0.26 -1.79
N SER A 127 6.67 0.03 -1.99
CA SER A 127 7.14 1.20 -2.74
C SER A 127 6.79 1.13 -4.23
N LEU A 128 6.95 -0.05 -4.85
CA LEU A 128 6.54 -0.29 -6.23
C LEU A 128 5.04 -0.06 -6.38
N PHE A 129 4.23 -0.64 -5.49
CA PHE A 129 2.78 -0.49 -5.48
C PHE A 129 2.35 0.98 -5.34
N LEU A 130 2.91 1.69 -4.36
CA LEU A 130 2.68 3.12 -4.20
C LEU A 130 3.07 3.90 -5.46
N GLY A 131 4.20 3.58 -6.08
CA GLY A 131 4.62 4.19 -7.34
C GLY A 131 3.62 3.96 -8.47
N MET A 132 3.04 2.76 -8.58
CA MET A 132 1.99 2.46 -9.57
C MET A 132 0.73 3.29 -9.31
N GLU A 133 0.29 3.36 -8.06
CA GLU A 133 -0.85 4.20 -7.66
C GLU A 133 -0.61 5.66 -8.04
N LEU A 134 0.52 6.25 -7.67
CA LEU A 134 0.82 7.65 -7.99
C LEU A 134 0.76 7.96 -9.50
N MET A 135 1.17 7.01 -10.34
CA MET A 135 1.10 7.14 -11.80
C MET A 135 -0.33 7.03 -12.34
N ALA A 136 -1.19 6.21 -11.73
CA ALA A 136 -2.59 6.06 -12.12
C ALA A 136 -3.46 7.28 -11.79
N GLY A 137 -3.13 8.05 -10.74
CA GLY A 137 -3.93 9.20 -10.28
C GLY A 137 -3.98 10.42 -11.22
N HIS A 138 -3.16 10.47 -12.28
CA HIS A 138 -3.14 11.61 -13.22
C HIS A 138 -3.77 11.27 -14.58
N HIS A 139 -3.35 10.15 -15.18
CA HIS A 139 -3.90 9.61 -16.42
C HIS A 139 -3.54 8.13 -16.50
N PRO A 140 -4.48 7.21 -16.19
CA PRO A 140 -4.15 5.80 -16.14
C PRO A 140 -3.82 5.28 -17.54
N ASP A 141 -2.58 4.84 -17.75
CA ASP A 141 -2.19 3.98 -18.86
C ASP A 141 -2.57 2.55 -18.49
N GLU A 142 -3.88 2.25 -18.52
CA GLU A 142 -4.47 0.98 -18.07
C GLU A 142 -3.78 -0.21 -18.73
N ALA A 143 -3.49 -0.12 -20.03
CA ALA A 143 -2.80 -1.16 -20.78
C ALA A 143 -1.38 -1.46 -20.24
N ARG A 144 -0.65 -0.42 -19.80
CA ARG A 144 0.68 -0.59 -19.21
C ARG A 144 0.62 -1.22 -17.82
N VAL A 145 -0.35 -0.80 -17.00
CA VAL A 145 -0.55 -1.38 -15.67
C VAL A 145 -0.96 -2.84 -15.78
N ASP A 146 -1.88 -3.16 -16.68
CA ASP A 146 -2.28 -4.54 -16.97
C ASP A 146 -1.09 -5.39 -17.42
N SER A 147 -0.30 -4.88 -18.36
CA SER A 147 0.91 -5.56 -18.84
C SER A 147 1.93 -5.79 -17.73
N LEU A 148 2.06 -4.85 -16.79
CA LEU A 148 2.96 -4.98 -15.65
C LEU A 148 2.49 -6.08 -14.72
N PHE A 149 1.22 -6.07 -14.31
CA PHE A 149 0.70 -7.14 -13.46
C PHE A 149 0.75 -8.51 -14.15
N THR A 150 0.50 -8.61 -15.46
CA THR A 150 0.68 -9.88 -16.20
C THR A 150 2.14 -10.37 -16.16
N SER A 151 3.10 -9.45 -16.21
CA SER A 151 4.52 -9.78 -16.07
C SER A 151 4.85 -10.24 -14.65
N LEU A 152 4.28 -9.58 -13.64
CA LEU A 152 4.41 -9.96 -12.24
C LEU A 152 3.81 -11.34 -11.99
N ASP A 153 2.61 -11.63 -12.51
CA ASP A 153 1.94 -12.94 -12.40
C ASP A 153 2.84 -14.07 -12.91
N ALA A 154 3.50 -13.87 -14.06
CA ALA A 154 4.44 -14.84 -14.63
C ALA A 154 5.68 -15.03 -13.74
N ILE A 155 6.22 -13.95 -13.16
CA ILE A 155 7.33 -14.02 -12.20
C ILE A 155 6.92 -14.75 -10.92
N GLY A 156 5.74 -14.44 -10.38
CA GLY A 156 5.18 -15.07 -9.19
C GLY A 156 5.07 -16.58 -9.36
N ALA A 157 4.43 -17.02 -10.44
CA ALA A 157 4.29 -18.44 -10.75
C ALA A 157 5.64 -19.15 -10.93
N PHE A 158 6.61 -18.48 -11.56
CA PHE A 158 7.96 -19.02 -11.73
C PHE A 158 8.69 -19.19 -10.40
N VAL A 159 8.65 -18.18 -9.53
CA VAL A 159 9.25 -18.23 -8.19
C VAL A 159 8.60 -19.32 -7.34
N ASP A 160 7.26 -19.36 -7.29
CA ASP A 160 6.52 -20.37 -6.53
C ASP A 160 6.90 -21.81 -6.96
N ALA A 161 7.08 -22.04 -8.27
CA ALA A 161 7.54 -23.32 -8.81
C ALA A 161 8.97 -23.69 -8.37
N LEU A 162 9.86 -22.70 -8.18
CA LEU A 162 11.21 -22.93 -7.66
C LEU A 162 11.19 -23.23 -6.15
N LEU A 163 10.37 -22.52 -5.37
CA LEU A 163 10.24 -22.74 -3.93
C LEU A 163 9.75 -24.15 -3.63
N THR A 164 8.76 -24.62 -4.37
CA THR A 164 8.18 -25.97 -4.22
C THR A 164 9.20 -27.08 -4.52
N ARG A 165 10.18 -26.83 -5.39
CA ARG A 165 11.25 -27.79 -5.70
C ARG A 165 12.37 -27.82 -4.66
N GLY A 166 12.56 -26.74 -3.91
CA GLY A 166 13.57 -26.63 -2.86
C GLY A 166 13.15 -27.21 -1.51
N THR A 167 11.87 -27.56 -1.35
CA THR A 167 11.31 -28.19 -0.13
C THR A 167 11.27 -29.72 -0.19
N ALA A 168 11.66 -30.33 -1.31
CA ALA A 168 11.77 -31.77 -1.50
C ALA A 168 13.19 -32.28 -1.19
#